data_AF-A0A7N6FLI0-F1
#
_entry.id   AF-A0A7N6FLI0-F1
#
_cell.length_a   1.000
_cell.length_b   1.000
_cell.length_c   1.000
_cell.angle_alpha   90.00
_cell.angle_beta   90.00
_cell.angle_gamma   90.00
#
_symmetry.space_group_name_H-M   'P 1'
#
loop_
_entity.id
_entity.type
_entity.pdbx_description
1 polymer ?
#
loop_
_entity_poly.entity_id
_entity_poly.type
_entity_poly.pdbx_seq_one_letter_code
_entity_poly.pdbx_strand_id
1 'polypeptide(L)'
;KCSKKQLNLSRNMLIEFSNEMRHLDKLETLYMNQNNIRSIPEGIFPHLRSLKLVKLSTNRLAKLPSDINQCTSITYLDLSKNCLQSIQPLIGLPKLEELLVEKNQLTELPSQLFQTDNCKLTVLEKKKNIEEKVKTMLTNRRMVLKQRKRNLEESTDPALFMDQVDELDCLLEYKLKVIRG
;
A
#
# COMPACT_ATOMS: atom_id res chain seq x y z
N LYS A 1 23.78 24.93 5.30
CA LYS A 1 23.30 24.27 4.06
C LYS A 1 23.27 22.76 4.27
N CYS A 2 22.17 22.21 4.82
CA CYS A 2 22.05 20.76 5.00
C CYS A 2 21.32 20.19 3.78
N SER A 3 22.07 19.52 2.90
CA SER A 3 21.65 18.93 1.63
C SER A 3 20.94 17.58 1.78
N LYS A 4 20.22 17.35 2.89
CA LYS A 4 19.66 16.03 3.20
C LYS A 4 18.48 15.73 2.28
N LYS A 5 18.82 15.20 1.11
CA LYS A 5 17.92 14.55 0.15
C LYS A 5 17.38 13.23 0.70
N GLN A 6 17.98 12.71 1.77
CA GLN A 6 17.63 11.43 2.35
C GLN A 6 17.43 11.57 3.87
N LEU A 7 16.35 10.96 4.36
CA LEU A 7 16.04 10.81 5.77
C LEU A 7 15.76 9.33 6.03
N ASN A 8 16.50 8.77 6.99
CA ASN A 8 16.31 7.41 7.44
C ASN A 8 15.93 7.40 8.92
N LEU A 9 14.69 6.99 9.18
CA LEU A 9 14.10 6.78 10.50
C LEU A 9 13.64 5.32 10.65
N SER A 10 14.15 4.40 9.83
CA SER A 10 13.82 2.98 9.92
C SER A 10 14.32 2.36 11.22
N ARG A 11 13.68 1.26 11.64
CA ARG A 11 14.05 0.46 12.82
C ARG A 11 14.00 1.25 14.13
N ASN A 12 12.98 2.09 14.25
CA ASN A 12 12.67 2.79 15.49
C ASN A 12 11.33 2.29 16.03
N MET A 13 10.88 2.89 17.12
CA MET A 13 9.59 2.60 17.73
C MET A 13 8.56 3.70 17.43
N LEU A 14 8.68 4.37 16.29
CA LEU A 14 7.79 5.48 15.94
C LEU A 14 6.36 4.98 15.79
N ILE A 15 5.43 5.60 16.52
CA ILE A 15 4.00 5.25 16.50
C ILE A 15 3.22 6.19 15.57
N GLU A 16 3.79 7.36 15.28
CA GLU A 16 3.20 8.41 14.47
C GLU A 16 4.16 8.92 13.39
N PHE A 17 3.58 9.45 12.32
CA PHE A 17 4.29 10.21 11.31
C PHE A 17 4.21 11.70 11.70
N SER A 18 5.34 12.34 11.96
CA SER A 18 5.37 13.71 12.47
C SER A 18 4.95 14.75 11.44
N ASN A 19 4.12 15.71 11.84
CA ASN A 19 3.75 16.87 11.01
C ASN A 19 4.95 17.74 10.63
N GLU A 20 6.04 17.70 11.41
CA GLU A 20 7.26 18.48 11.15
C GLU A 20 7.94 18.06 9.84
N MET A 21 7.62 16.88 9.30
CA MET A 21 8.11 16.43 8.01
C MET A 21 7.74 17.36 6.86
N ARG A 22 6.67 18.17 6.99
CA ARG A 22 6.30 19.19 5.99
C ARG A 22 7.41 20.21 5.69
N HIS A 23 8.36 20.39 6.61
CA HIS A 23 9.47 21.32 6.44
C HIS A 23 10.63 20.76 5.60
N LEU A 24 10.54 19.49 5.16
CA LEU A 24 11.57 18.79 4.40
C LEU A 24 11.30 18.85 2.88
N ASP A 25 11.09 20.05 2.34
CA ASP A 25 10.74 20.32 0.94
C ASP A 25 11.74 19.75 -0.10
N LYS A 26 13.00 19.59 0.29
CA LYS A 26 14.10 19.05 -0.53
C LYS A 26 14.33 17.55 -0.32
N LEU A 27 13.51 16.88 0.48
CA LEU A 27 13.65 15.45 0.73
C LEU A 27 13.29 14.67 -0.53
N GLU A 28 14.22 13.85 -1.02
CA GLU A 28 14.04 12.98 -2.18
C GLU A 28 13.79 11.52 -1.78
N THR A 29 14.25 11.12 -0.59
CA THR A 29 14.25 9.73 -0.14
C THR A 29 13.90 9.63 1.33
N LEU A 30 12.86 8.86 1.63
CA LEU A 30 12.37 8.64 2.99
C LEU A 30 12.35 7.14 3.31
N TYR A 31 13.08 6.74 4.34
CA TYR A 31 13.01 5.41 4.93
C TYR A 31 12.38 5.48 6.31
N MET A 32 11.24 4.83 6.50
CA MET A 32 10.55 4.69 7.79
C MET A 32 10.10 3.25 8.04
N ASN A 33 10.72 2.29 7.36
CA ASN A 33 10.43 0.86 7.54
C ASN A 33 10.67 0.38 8.97
N GLN A 34 9.95 -0.67 9.38
CA GLN A 34 10.13 -1.31 10.68
C GLN A 34 9.91 -0.32 11.83
N ASN A 35 8.72 0.27 11.86
CA ASN A 35 8.23 1.14 12.92
C ASN A 35 6.81 0.66 13.31
N ASN A 36 6.09 1.42 14.14
CA ASN A 36 4.73 1.13 14.57
C ASN A 36 3.72 2.19 14.09
N ILE A 37 4.00 2.87 12.97
CA ILE A 37 3.20 3.98 12.46
C ILE A 37 1.82 3.49 12.06
N ARG A 38 0.78 4.07 12.66
CA ARG A 38 -0.63 3.69 12.41
C ARG A 38 -1.31 4.54 11.36
N SER A 39 -0.90 5.80 11.23
CA SER A 39 -1.47 6.76 10.29
C SER A 39 -0.42 7.77 9.84
N ILE A 40 -0.66 8.36 8.67
CA ILE A 40 0.05 9.53 8.18
C ILE A 40 -0.97 10.69 8.14
N PRO A 41 -0.64 11.87 8.68
CA PRO A 41 -1.53 13.03 8.62
C PRO A 41 -1.79 13.50 7.19
N GLU A 42 -2.99 14.04 6.95
CA GLU A 42 -3.28 14.82 5.74
C GLU A 42 -2.54 16.16 5.78
N GLY A 43 -2.25 16.72 4.61
CA GLY A 43 -1.61 18.02 4.42
C GLY A 43 -0.08 17.99 4.42
N ILE A 44 0.57 16.84 4.53
CA ILE A 44 2.04 16.77 4.56
C ILE A 44 2.64 16.59 3.16
N PHE A 45 2.08 15.69 2.36
CA PHE A 45 2.61 15.38 1.03
C PHE A 45 2.61 16.56 0.02
N PRO A 46 1.74 17.58 0.11
CA PRO A 46 1.83 18.78 -0.73
C PRO A 46 3.15 19.55 -0.60
N HIS A 47 3.83 19.40 0.54
CA HIS A 47 5.12 20.04 0.82
C HIS A 47 6.32 19.18 0.43
N LEU A 48 6.14 17.86 0.29
CA LEU A 48 7.21 16.90 0.02
C LEU A 48 7.39 16.61 -1.48
N ARG A 49 7.29 17.64 -2.32
CA ARG A 49 7.22 17.51 -3.79
C ARG A 49 8.47 16.91 -4.44
N SER A 50 9.60 16.93 -3.73
CA SER A 50 10.86 16.35 -4.19
C SER A 50 10.96 14.84 -3.94
N LEU A 51 10.03 14.24 -3.18
CA LEU A 51 10.08 12.82 -2.84
C LEU A 51 10.00 11.95 -4.09
N LYS A 52 10.97 11.05 -4.21
CA LYS A 52 11.07 10.05 -5.28
C LYS A 52 10.89 8.64 -4.74
N LEU A 53 11.48 8.36 -3.57
CA LEU A 53 11.51 7.03 -2.98
C LEU A 53 10.98 7.10 -1.55
N VAL A 54 9.91 6.35 -1.30
CA VAL A 54 9.28 6.24 0.02
C VAL A 54 9.21 4.78 0.41
N LYS A 55 9.83 4.43 1.55
CA LYS A 55 9.70 3.10 2.15
C LYS A 55 9.06 3.18 3.53
N LEU A 56 7.86 2.60 3.64
CA LEU A 56 7.02 2.56 4.83
C LEU A 56 6.68 1.11 5.22
N SER A 57 7.45 0.13 4.75
CA SER A 57 7.12 -1.27 4.99
C SER A 57 7.32 -1.71 6.43
N THR A 58 6.57 -2.72 6.86
CA THR A 58 6.58 -3.18 8.26
C THR A 58 6.19 -2.04 9.21
N ASN A 59 4.98 -1.53 9.02
CA ASN A 59 4.30 -0.56 9.88
C ASN A 59 2.87 -1.06 10.14
N ARG A 60 1.97 -0.21 10.64
CA ARG A 60 0.57 -0.55 10.96
C ARG A 60 -0.42 0.37 10.24
N LEU A 61 -0.05 0.87 9.06
CA LEU A 61 -0.89 1.79 8.30
C LEU A 61 -2.17 1.10 7.87
N ALA A 62 -3.31 1.67 8.25
CA ALA A 62 -4.63 1.20 7.81
C ALA A 62 -5.11 1.86 6.50
N LYS A 63 -4.62 3.07 6.23
CA LYS A 63 -4.90 3.85 5.01
C LYS A 63 -3.74 4.78 4.67
N LEU A 64 -3.68 5.21 3.41
CA LEU A 64 -2.87 6.35 2.98
C LEU A 64 -3.69 7.65 3.06
N PRO A 65 -3.06 8.80 3.27
CA PRO A 65 -3.74 10.08 3.15
C PRO A 65 -3.97 10.43 1.67
N SER A 66 -5.04 11.17 1.40
CA SER A 66 -5.51 11.51 0.07
C SER A 66 -4.50 12.37 -0.71
N ASP A 67 -3.81 13.25 0.02
CA ASP A 67 -2.83 14.20 -0.47
C ASP A 67 -1.52 13.57 -0.99
N ILE A 68 -1.28 12.27 -0.80
CA ILE A 68 -0.14 11.58 -1.40
C ILE A 68 -0.12 11.73 -2.93
N ASN A 69 -1.29 11.87 -3.55
CA ASN A 69 -1.45 12.15 -4.98
C ASN A 69 -0.87 13.52 -5.41
N GLN A 70 -0.46 14.38 -4.49
CA GLN A 70 0.22 15.64 -4.80
C GLN A 70 1.75 15.48 -4.93
N CYS A 71 2.30 14.32 -4.56
CA CYS A 71 3.72 14.00 -4.70
C CYS A 71 4.05 13.46 -6.10
N THR A 72 4.03 14.34 -7.09
CA THR A 72 4.20 13.99 -8.52
C THR A 72 5.57 13.42 -8.90
N SER A 73 6.54 13.46 -8.00
CA SER A 73 7.91 12.99 -8.21
C SER A 73 8.15 11.53 -7.78
N ILE A 74 7.20 10.89 -7.09
CA ILE A 74 7.40 9.54 -6.55
C ILE A 74 7.54 8.54 -7.71
N THR A 75 8.62 7.76 -7.68
CA THR A 75 8.91 6.66 -8.59
C THR A 75 8.83 5.30 -7.89
N TYR A 76 9.06 5.25 -6.57
CA TYR A 76 9.05 4.03 -5.78
C TYR A 76 8.29 4.22 -4.47
N LEU A 77 7.29 3.36 -4.22
CA LEU A 77 6.49 3.37 -3.01
C LEU A 77 6.36 1.95 -2.42
N ASP A 78 6.99 1.72 -1.27
CA ASP A 78 6.89 0.45 -0.54
C ASP A 78 6.01 0.59 0.70
N LEU A 79 4.86 -0.06 0.66
CA LEU A 79 3.83 -0.14 1.70
C LEU A 79 3.63 -1.58 2.18
N SER A 80 4.54 -2.49 1.83
CA SER A 80 4.41 -3.90 2.18
C SER A 80 4.38 -4.12 3.70
N LYS A 81 3.72 -5.19 4.16
CA LYS A 81 3.62 -5.52 5.59
C LYS A 81 3.01 -4.37 6.41
N ASN A 82 1.86 -3.88 5.98
CA ASN A 82 1.02 -2.93 6.71
C ASN A 82 -0.38 -3.54 6.93
N CYS A 83 -1.36 -2.72 7.33
CA CYS A 83 -2.73 -3.14 7.58
C CYS A 83 -3.71 -2.50 6.57
N LEU A 84 -3.25 -2.16 5.36
CA LEU A 84 -4.08 -1.47 4.36
C LEU A 84 -5.21 -2.39 3.92
N GLN A 85 -6.46 -1.96 4.09
CA GLN A 85 -7.66 -2.68 3.63
C GLN A 85 -8.06 -2.30 2.21
N SER A 86 -7.76 -1.06 1.82
CA SER A 86 -7.95 -0.54 0.47
C SER A 86 -6.79 0.37 0.07
N ILE A 87 -6.69 0.66 -1.22
CA ILE A 87 -5.82 1.70 -1.75
C ILE A 87 -6.64 2.62 -2.65
N GLN A 88 -6.50 3.93 -2.44
CA GLN A 88 -7.12 4.92 -3.29
C GLN A 88 -6.46 4.94 -4.69
N PRO A 89 -7.13 5.46 -5.73
CA PRO A 89 -6.48 5.71 -7.01
C PRO A 89 -5.22 6.56 -6.84
N LEU A 90 -4.13 6.14 -7.48
CA LEU A 90 -2.82 6.79 -7.44
C LEU A 90 -2.57 7.62 -8.72
N ILE A 91 -3.64 8.23 -9.24
CA ILE A 91 -3.64 9.00 -10.49
C ILE A 91 -2.69 10.20 -10.46
N GLY A 92 -2.44 10.75 -9.27
CA GLY A 92 -1.53 11.89 -9.04
C GLY A 92 -0.05 11.50 -8.93
N LEU A 93 0.28 10.21 -9.10
CA LEU A 93 1.65 9.71 -9.12
C LEU A 93 2.07 9.30 -10.56
N PRO A 94 2.23 10.25 -11.49
CA PRO A 94 2.45 9.94 -12.91
C PRO A 94 3.80 9.26 -13.19
N LYS A 95 4.76 9.37 -12.27
CA LYS A 95 6.10 8.81 -12.39
C LYS A 95 6.29 7.50 -11.63
N LEU A 96 5.24 6.96 -10.98
CA LEU A 96 5.37 5.74 -10.18
C LEU A 96 5.74 4.56 -11.09
N GLU A 97 6.88 3.93 -10.80
CA GLU A 97 7.42 2.77 -11.53
C GLU A 97 7.31 1.49 -10.72
N GLU A 98 7.29 1.59 -9.39
CA GLU A 98 7.19 0.44 -8.50
C GLU A 98 6.32 0.74 -7.28
N LEU A 99 5.33 -0.14 -7.05
CA LEU A 99 4.43 -0.12 -5.91
C LEU A 99 4.44 -1.49 -5.25
N LEU A 100 4.86 -1.54 -3.99
CA LEU A 100 4.84 -2.77 -3.19
C LEU A 100 3.76 -2.67 -2.12
N VAL A 101 2.75 -3.53 -2.21
CA VAL A 101 1.63 -3.58 -1.27
C VAL A 101 1.43 -4.99 -0.67
N GLU A 102 2.44 -5.84 -0.81
CA GLU A 102 2.39 -7.22 -0.32
C GLU A 102 2.14 -7.29 1.19
N LYS A 103 1.53 -8.38 1.66
CA LYS A 103 1.29 -8.61 3.10
C LYS A 103 0.49 -7.47 3.78
N ASN A 104 -0.46 -6.87 3.06
CA ASN A 104 -1.50 -5.99 3.60
C ASN A 104 -2.81 -6.76 3.84
N GLN A 105 -3.94 -6.07 4.01
CA GLN A 105 -5.29 -6.64 4.07
C GLN A 105 -6.12 -6.28 2.83
N LEU A 106 -5.45 -5.91 1.73
CA LEU A 106 -6.10 -5.57 0.47
C LEU A 106 -6.87 -6.77 -0.07
N THR A 107 -8.13 -6.55 -0.43
CA THR A 107 -9.01 -7.52 -1.06
C THR A 107 -9.20 -7.20 -2.55
N GLU A 108 -9.16 -5.92 -2.88
CA GLU A 108 -9.32 -5.42 -4.24
C GLU A 108 -8.39 -4.24 -4.56
N LEU A 109 -8.30 -3.93 -5.85
CA LEU A 109 -7.72 -2.70 -6.35
C LEU A 109 -8.81 -1.83 -6.95
N PRO A 110 -8.68 -0.50 -6.86
CA PRO A 110 -9.54 0.40 -7.61
C PRO A 110 -9.43 0.08 -9.10
N SER A 111 -10.56 0.08 -9.79
CA SER A 111 -10.68 -0.18 -11.24
C SER A 111 -9.81 0.75 -12.09
N GLN A 112 -9.40 1.88 -11.52
CA GLN A 112 -8.59 2.93 -12.14
C GLN A 112 -7.38 3.29 -11.27
N LEU A 113 -6.58 2.31 -10.83
CA LEU A 113 -5.44 2.55 -9.95
C LEU A 113 -4.48 3.62 -10.50
N PHE A 114 -4.23 3.62 -11.82
CA PHE A 114 -3.35 4.59 -12.47
C PHE A 114 -3.95 5.33 -13.67
N GLN A 115 -5.26 5.19 -13.92
CA GLN A 115 -5.88 5.67 -15.16
C GLN A 115 -5.87 7.20 -15.23
N THR A 116 -5.30 7.73 -16.30
CA THR A 116 -5.33 9.14 -16.65
C THR A 116 -5.54 9.21 -18.15
N ASP A 117 -6.41 10.09 -18.65
CA ASP A 117 -6.84 10.14 -20.05
C ASP A 117 -5.74 10.53 -21.06
N ASN A 118 -4.47 10.66 -20.63
CA ASN A 118 -3.40 11.26 -21.44
C ASN A 118 -1.99 10.65 -21.24
N CYS A 119 -1.88 9.36 -20.91
CA CYS A 119 -0.58 8.71 -20.73
C CYS A 119 0.02 8.20 -22.06
N LYS A 120 1.29 8.52 -22.31
CA LYS A 120 2.11 7.90 -23.39
C LYS A 120 2.12 6.38 -23.25
N LEU A 121 2.07 5.65 -24.38
CA LEU A 121 1.99 4.17 -24.45
C LEU A 121 2.98 3.45 -23.50
N THR A 122 4.22 3.93 -23.38
CA THR A 122 5.27 3.32 -22.54
C THR A 122 5.02 3.45 -21.03
N VAL A 123 4.31 4.49 -20.59
CA VAL A 123 3.93 4.67 -19.18
C VAL A 123 2.74 3.75 -18.83
N LEU A 124 1.85 3.51 -19.79
CA LEU A 124 0.71 2.62 -19.64
C LEU A 124 1.14 1.16 -19.45
N GLU A 125 2.17 0.71 -20.18
CA GLU A 125 2.71 -0.65 -20.04
C GLU A 125 3.33 -0.91 -18.66
N LYS A 126 4.14 0.04 -18.15
CA LYS A 126 4.71 -0.05 -16.80
C LYS A 126 3.62 -0.09 -15.73
N LYS A 127 2.63 0.80 -15.81
CA LYS A 127 1.49 0.85 -14.89
C LYS A 127 0.66 -0.44 -14.94
N LYS A 128 0.39 -0.96 -16.14
CA LYS A 128 -0.28 -2.25 -16.34
C LYS A 128 0.51 -3.40 -15.72
N ASN A 129 1.83 -3.42 -15.84
CA ASN A 129 2.68 -4.42 -15.19
C ASN A 129 2.58 -4.34 -13.65
N ILE A 130 2.60 -3.14 -13.07
CA ILE A 130 2.38 -2.95 -11.63
C ILE A 130 0.99 -3.49 -11.23
N GLU A 131 -0.06 -3.13 -11.96
CA GLU A 131 -1.42 -3.63 -11.70
C GLU A 131 -1.49 -5.15 -11.77
N GLU A 132 -0.93 -5.77 -12.82
CA GLU A 132 -0.92 -7.23 -12.98
C GLU A 132 -0.12 -7.94 -11.89
N LYS A 133 1.02 -7.38 -11.46
CA LYS A 133 1.79 -7.90 -10.31
C LYS A 133 0.96 -7.88 -9.03
N VAL A 134 0.27 -6.77 -8.77
CA VAL A 134 -0.55 -6.65 -7.56
C VAL A 134 -1.78 -7.56 -7.64
N LYS A 135 -2.45 -7.67 -8.80
CA LYS A 135 -3.54 -8.63 -9.02
C LYS A 135 -3.09 -10.08 -8.82
N THR A 136 -1.92 -10.44 -9.33
CA THR A 136 -1.33 -11.77 -9.16
C THR A 136 -1.08 -12.05 -7.68
N MET A 137 -0.52 -11.09 -6.95
CA MET A 137 -0.32 -11.19 -5.50
C MET A 137 -1.65 -11.39 -4.74
N LEU A 138 -2.69 -10.62 -5.07
CA LEU A 138 -4.02 -10.76 -4.47
C LEU A 138 -4.63 -12.13 -4.77
N THR A 139 -4.48 -12.63 -6.00
CA THR A 139 -4.97 -13.94 -6.42
C THR A 139 -4.27 -15.06 -5.65
N ASN A 140 -2.94 -14.99 -5.52
CA ASN A 140 -2.15 -15.93 -4.74
C ASN A 140 -2.54 -15.90 -3.26
N ARG A 141 -2.72 -14.71 -2.67
CA ARG A 141 -3.20 -14.57 -1.28
C ARG A 141 -4.55 -15.26 -1.11
N ARG A 142 -5.50 -15.02 -2.01
CA ARG A 142 -6.82 -15.63 -1.97
C ARG A 142 -6.75 -17.14 -2.05
N MET A 143 -5.87 -17.69 -2.91
CA MET A 143 -5.64 -19.13 -3.01
C MET A 143 -5.12 -19.71 -1.70
N VAL A 144 -4.14 -19.07 -1.06
CA VAL A 144 -3.58 -19.50 0.23
C VAL A 144 -4.64 -19.46 1.34
N LEU A 145 -5.44 -18.39 1.40
CA LEU A 145 -6.52 -18.28 2.39
C LEU A 145 -7.59 -19.36 2.20
N LYS A 146 -7.98 -19.65 0.95
CA LYS A 146 -8.90 -20.76 0.64
C LYS A 146 -8.34 -22.12 1.03
N GLN A 147 -7.05 -22.36 0.77
CA GLN A 147 -6.42 -23.63 1.19
C GLN A 147 -6.39 -23.76 2.71
N ARG A 148 -6.04 -22.68 3.42
CA ARG A 148 -6.04 -22.66 4.88
C ARG A 148 -7.43 -22.93 5.46
N LYS A 149 -8.47 -22.32 4.87
CA LYS A 149 -9.86 -22.57 5.26
C LYS A 149 -10.20 -24.06 5.14
N ARG A 150 -9.96 -24.67 3.98
CA ARG A 150 -10.20 -26.11 3.76
C ARG A 150 -9.48 -26.98 4.78
N ASN A 151 -8.21 -26.69 5.08
CA ASN A 151 -7.44 -27.47 6.06
C ASN A 151 -8.05 -27.39 7.48
N LEU A 152 -8.66 -26.27 7.87
CA LEU A 152 -9.31 -26.11 9.17
C LEU A 152 -10.66 -26.85 9.20
N GLU A 153 -11.42 -26.77 8.11
CA GLU A 153 -12.70 -27.49 7.94
C GLU A 153 -12.52 -29.02 7.92
N GLU A 154 -11.40 -29.51 7.38
CA GLU A 154 -11.03 -30.93 7.31
C GLU A 154 -10.27 -31.43 8.56
N SER A 155 -10.10 -30.60 9.60
CA SER A 155 -9.37 -31.01 10.81
C SER A 155 -10.14 -32.06 11.63
N THR A 156 -9.46 -32.78 12.52
CA THR A 156 -10.08 -33.79 13.40
C THR A 156 -11.15 -33.23 14.35
N ASP A 157 -11.12 -31.93 14.65
CA ASP A 157 -12.14 -31.24 15.43
C ASP A 157 -12.42 -29.84 14.85
N PRO A 158 -13.23 -29.73 13.79
CA PRO A 158 -13.49 -28.47 13.10
C PRO A 158 -14.17 -27.41 13.98
N ALA A 159 -14.94 -27.84 14.98
CA ALA A 159 -15.68 -26.94 15.87
C ALA A 159 -14.73 -26.06 16.71
N LEU A 160 -13.53 -26.56 17.02
CA LEU A 160 -12.50 -25.80 17.75
C LEU A 160 -11.94 -24.62 16.93
N PHE A 161 -12.11 -24.63 15.61
CA PHE A 161 -11.55 -23.63 14.70
C PHE A 161 -12.61 -22.73 14.05
N MET A 162 -13.86 -22.78 14.50
CA MET A 162 -14.96 -22.05 13.86
C MET A 162 -14.69 -20.54 13.79
N ASP A 163 -14.16 -19.94 14.88
CA ASP A 163 -13.77 -18.53 14.91
C ASP A 163 -12.71 -18.17 13.84
N GLN A 164 -11.78 -19.09 13.56
CA GLN A 164 -10.75 -18.90 12.52
C GLN A 164 -11.32 -19.09 11.11
N VAL A 165 -12.29 -20.00 10.95
CA VAL A 165 -12.99 -20.19 9.68
C VAL A 165 -13.83 -18.96 9.36
N ASP A 166 -14.55 -18.40 10.33
CA ASP A 166 -15.33 -17.17 10.20
C ASP A 166 -14.45 -15.95 9.88
N GLU A 167 -13.27 -15.84 10.51
CA GLU A 167 -12.28 -14.80 10.17
C GLU A 167 -11.79 -14.95 8.72
N LEU A 168 -11.50 -16.18 8.28
CA LEU A 168 -11.09 -16.45 6.91
C LEU A 168 -12.23 -16.18 5.91
N ASP A 169 -13.48 -16.46 6.27
CA ASP A 169 -14.63 -16.12 5.46
C ASP A 169 -14.83 -14.62 5.33
N CYS A 170 -14.70 -13.87 6.42
CA CYS A 170 -14.65 -12.41 6.36
C CYS A 170 -13.58 -11.94 5.37
N LEU A 171 -12.37 -12.51 5.43
CA LEU A 171 -11.27 -12.17 4.50
C LEU A 171 -11.52 -12.61 3.04
N LEU A 172 -12.40 -13.58 2.78
CA LEU A 172 -12.75 -14.11 1.46
C LEU A 172 -14.03 -13.49 0.86
N GLU A 173 -14.96 -13.04 1.71
CA GLU A 173 -16.30 -12.51 1.39
C GLU A 173 -16.32 -11.04 0.98
N TYR A 174 -15.27 -10.27 1.29
CA TYR A 174 -15.03 -8.97 0.65
C TYR A 174 -14.69 -9.20 -0.83
N LYS A 175 -15.72 -9.55 -1.58
CA LYS A 175 -15.73 -9.79 -3.02
C LYS A 175 -15.11 -8.57 -3.68
N LEU A 176 -14.09 -8.82 -4.50
CA LEU A 176 -13.70 -7.98 -5.64
C LEU A 176 -14.97 -7.58 -6.39
N LYS A 177 -15.57 -6.46 -6.01
CA LYS A 177 -16.53 -5.78 -6.86
C LYS A 177 -15.65 -4.78 -7.59
N VAL A 178 -15.38 -5.07 -8.86
CA VAL A 178 -15.05 -4.00 -9.78
C VAL A 178 -16.24 -3.04 -9.67
N ILE A 179 -16.10 -1.96 -8.89
CA ILE A 179 -17.01 -0.83 -8.97
C ILE A 179 -16.74 -0.26 -10.35
N ARG A 180 -17.53 -0.74 -11.32
CA ARG A 180 -17.70 -0.08 -12.60
C ARG A 180 -18.43 1.21 -12.25
N GLY A 181 -17.71 2.32 -12.30
CA GLY A 181 -18.34 3.62 -12.51
C GLY A 181 -19.06 3.62 -13.86
#